data_AF-A0A965KPQ7-F1
#
_entry.id   AF-A0A965KPQ7-F1
#
_cell.length_a   1.000
_cell.length_b   1.000
_cell.length_c   1.000
_cell.angle_alpha   90.00
_cell.angle_beta   90.00
_cell.angle_gamma   90.00
#
_symmetry.space_group_name_H-M   'P 1'
#
loop_
_entity.id
_entity.type
_entity.pdbx_description
1 polymer ?
#
loop_
_entity_poly.entity_id
_entity_poly.type
_entity_poly.pdbx_seq_one_letter_code
_entity_poly.pdbx_strand_id
1 'polypeptide(L)' 'MTVNELIEMLKNCPGDMRVLTLGYEGGYNDIQIKTDEVVFNFSKNDAWYYGPHETVRYTDNDTGTTCLIITREK' A
#
# COMPACT_ATOMS: atom_id res chain seq x y z
N MET A 1 3.15 -4.09 9.59
CA MET A 1 2.85 -2.72 10.04
C MET A 1 1.33 -2.54 10.07
N THR A 2 0.79 -2.18 11.22
CA THR A 2 -0.62 -1.80 11.41
C THR A 2 -0.79 -0.28 11.32
N VAL A 3 -2.04 0.20 11.29
CA VAL A 3 -2.33 1.65 11.32
C VAL A 3 -1.79 2.30 12.59
N ASN A 4 -1.88 1.64 13.75
CA ASN A 4 -1.35 2.17 15.01
C ASN A 4 0.17 2.28 14.98
N GLU A 5 0.86 1.26 14.46
CA GLU A 5 2.32 1.30 14.32
C GLU A 5 2.76 2.44 13.38
N LEU A 6 2.03 2.65 12.28
CA LEU A 6 2.28 3.78 11.39
C LEU A 6 2.08 5.13 12.09
N ILE A 7 1.00 5.30 12.87
CA ILE A 7 0.74 6.53 13.64
C ILE A 7 1.89 6.82 14.61
N GLU A 8 2.38 5.81 15.33
CA GLU A 8 3.52 6.00 16.24
C GLU A 8 4.80 6.42 15.51
N MET A 9 5.03 5.92 14.30
CA MET A 9 6.14 6.38 13.48
C MET A 9 5.98 7.84 13.06
N LEU A 10 4.78 8.24 12.61
CA LEU A 10 4.50 9.60 12.13
C LEU A 10 4.60 10.67 13.22
N LYS A 11 4.38 10.31 14.49
CA LYS A 11 4.58 11.23 15.63
C LYS A 11 6.01 11.76 15.76
N ASN A 12 6.99 11.12 15.12
CA ASN A 12 8.39 11.57 15.10
C ASN A 12 8.66 12.66 14.04
N CYS A 13 7.66 13.04 13.24
CA CYS A 13 7.74 14.09 12.23
C CYS A 13 6.93 15.34 12.66
N PRO A 14 7.27 16.54 12.15
CA PRO A 14 6.42 17.72 12.31
C PRO A 14 5.00 17.46 11.76
N GLY A 15 3.97 17.81 12.52
CA GLY A 15 2.58 17.52 12.16
C GLY A 15 2.04 18.30 10.96
N ASP A 16 2.75 19.35 10.53
CA ASP A 16 2.46 20.19 9.36
C ASP A 16 3.28 19.80 8.12
N MET A 17 4.11 18.77 8.23
CA MET A 17 4.92 18.28 7.12
C MET A 17 4.03 17.64 6.04
N ARG A 18 4.22 18.03 4.77
CA ARG A 18 3.51 17.41 3.64
C ARG A 18 3.92 15.95 3.48
N VAL A 19 2.93 15.07 3.40
CA VAL A 19 3.14 13.63 3.12
C VAL A 19 2.95 13.38 1.63
N LEU A 20 3.92 12.69 1.02
CA LEU A 20 3.91 12.34 -0.39
C LEU A 20 4.16 10.84 -0.56
N THR A 21 3.73 10.29 -1.69
CA THR A 21 4.04 8.91 -2.12
C THR A 21 4.79 8.91 -3.45
N LEU A 22 5.38 7.77 -3.82
CA LEU A 22 6.14 7.65 -5.06
C LEU A 22 5.25 7.89 -6.30
N GLY A 23 5.74 8.75 -7.20
CA GLY A 23 5.15 9.00 -8.51
C GLY A 23 5.48 7.90 -9.53
N TYR A 24 4.94 8.05 -10.75
CA TYR A 24 5.34 7.21 -11.89
C TYR A 24 6.67 7.72 -12.48
N GLU A 25 7.57 6.81 -12.85
CA GLU A 25 8.89 7.16 -13.43
C GLU A 25 9.76 8.08 -12.56
N GLY A 26 9.50 8.10 -11.25
CA GLY A 26 10.13 9.01 -10.30
C GLY A 26 9.16 10.10 -9.83
N GLY A 27 9.70 11.15 -9.19
CA GLY A 27 8.89 12.21 -8.61
C GLY A 27 8.00 11.74 -7.45
N TYR A 28 7.09 12.62 -7.03
CA TYR A 28 6.23 12.41 -5.88
C TYR A 28 4.81 12.90 -6.15
N ASN A 29 3.83 12.15 -5.68
CA ASN A 29 2.40 12.49 -5.75
C ASN A 29 1.83 12.73 -4.36
N ASP A 30 0.71 13.44 -4.32
CA ASP A 30 -0.15 13.46 -3.14
C ASP A 30 -0.73 12.09 -2.84
N ILE A 31 -1.01 11.86 -1.55
CA ILE A 31 -1.50 10.58 -1.08
C ILE A 31 -3.02 10.49 -1.14
N GLN A 32 -3.51 9.29 -1.44
CA GLN A 32 -4.89 8.88 -1.24
C GLN A 32 -4.91 7.65 -0.34
N ILE A 33 -5.86 7.62 0.61
CA ILE A 33 -6.09 6.48 1.48
C ILE A 33 -7.28 5.70 0.95
N LYS A 34 -7.13 4.38 0.83
CA LYS A 34 -8.23 3.45 0.55
C LYS A 34 -8.06 2.15 1.34
N THR A 35 -9.08 1.33 1.37
CA THR A 35 -9.01 -0.04 1.88
C THR A 35 -9.27 -1.03 0.74
N ASP A 36 -8.59 -2.17 0.78
CA ASP A 36 -8.80 -3.26 -0.18
C ASP A 36 -8.55 -4.61 0.51
N GLU A 37 -9.04 -5.69 -0.08
CA GLU A 37 -8.72 -7.05 0.39
C GLU A 37 -7.45 -7.54 -0.29
N VAL A 38 -6.46 -7.88 0.52
CA VAL A 38 -5.11 -8.24 0.05
C VAL A 38 -4.76 -9.67 0.44
N VAL A 39 -4.25 -10.41 -0.53
CA VAL A 39 -3.64 -11.73 -0.37
C VAL A 39 -2.14 -11.52 -0.14
N PHE A 40 -1.65 -11.99 1.00
CA PHE A 40 -0.23 -11.95 1.34
C PHE A 40 0.52 -13.12 0.69
N ASN A 41 1.82 -12.93 0.46
CA ASN A 41 2.71 -13.90 -0.18
C ASN A 41 2.18 -14.42 -1.52
N PHE A 42 1.65 -13.50 -2.33
CA PHE A 42 1.16 -13.82 -3.66
C PHE A 42 2.34 -14.05 -4.62
N SER A 43 2.64 -15.31 -4.92
CA SER A 43 3.66 -15.68 -5.91
C SER A 43 3.01 -16.31 -7.14
N LYS A 44 2.60 -15.49 -8.11
CA LYS A 44 2.18 -16.00 -9.42
C LYS A 44 3.41 -16.11 -10.32
N ASN A 45 3.85 -17.35 -10.59
CA ASN A 45 4.91 -17.67 -11.57
C ASN A 45 6.25 -16.94 -11.35
N ASP A 46 6.67 -16.71 -10.10
CA ASP A 46 7.92 -16.00 -9.75
C ASP A 46 8.11 -14.62 -10.40
N ALA A 47 7.01 -13.99 -10.84
CA ALA A 47 7.04 -12.70 -11.49
C ALA A 47 7.24 -11.58 -10.45
N TRP A 48 8.47 -11.08 -10.34
CA TRP A 48 8.89 -10.05 -9.38
C TRP A 48 8.05 -8.76 -9.41
N TYR A 49 7.46 -8.42 -10.56
CA TYR A 49 6.74 -7.16 -10.75
C TYR A 49 5.36 -7.10 -10.07
N TYR A 50 4.80 -8.24 -9.63
CA TYR A 50 3.59 -8.24 -8.80
C TYR A 50 3.87 -7.80 -7.36
N GLY A 51 5.14 -7.81 -6.95
CA GLY A 51 5.49 -7.69 -5.54
C GLY A 51 5.02 -8.91 -4.72
N PRO A 52 5.20 -8.88 -3.39
CA PRO A 52 4.90 -10.03 -2.54
C PRO A 52 3.41 -10.18 -2.18
N HIS A 53 2.56 -9.20 -2.50
CA HIS A 53 1.15 -9.12 -2.06
C HIS A 53 0.29 -8.64 -3.22
N GLU A 54 -0.94 -9.13 -3.32
CA GLU A 54 -1.85 -8.79 -4.42
C GLU A 54 -3.28 -8.54 -3.92
N THR A 55 -4.02 -7.72 -4.64
CA THR A 55 -5.44 -7.47 -4.38
C THR A 55 -6.26 -8.70 -4.79
N VAL A 56 -7.18 -9.16 -3.96
CA VAL A 56 -8.04 -10.34 -4.21
C VAL A 56 -8.69 -10.32 -5.60
N ARG A 57 -9.11 -9.15 -6.07
CA ARG A 57 -9.74 -8.98 -7.40
C ARG A 57 -8.86 -9.41 -8.59
N TYR A 58 -7.56 -9.59 -8.38
CA TYR A 58 -6.59 -10.03 -9.38
C TYR A 58 -6.12 -11.47 -9.16
N THR A 59 -6.74 -12.20 -8.23
CA THR A 59 -6.40 -13.58 -7.93
C THR A 59 -7.55 -14.55 -8.24
N ASP A 60 -7.24 -15.84 -8.30
CA ASP A 60 -8.16 -16.89 -8.77
C ASP A 60 -8.88 -17.57 -7.58
N ASN A 61 -9.79 -16.83 -6.92
CA ASN A 61 -10.62 -17.25 -5.77
C ASN A 61 -9.96 -17.28 -4.39
N ASP A 62 -8.94 -16.46 -4.14
CA ASP A 62 -8.38 -16.36 -2.79
C ASP A 62 -9.26 -15.51 -1.86
N THR A 63 -9.11 -15.72 -0.55
CA THR A 63 -9.65 -14.83 0.48
C THR A 63 -8.57 -13.86 0.93
N GLY A 64 -8.89 -12.57 0.99
CA GLY A 64 -7.95 -11.55 1.43
C GLY A 64 -8.12 -11.15 2.89
N THR A 65 -7.19 -10.32 3.35
CA THR A 65 -7.32 -9.56 4.59
C THR A 65 -7.55 -8.09 4.25
N THR A 66 -8.51 -7.45 4.90
CA THR A 66 -8.74 -6.02 4.73
C THR A 66 -7.52 -5.22 5.19
N CYS A 67 -6.92 -4.45 4.28
CA CYS A 67 -5.73 -3.64 4.52
C CYS A 67 -5.96 -2.17 4.18
N LEU A 68 -5.28 -1.27 4.90
CA LEU A 68 -5.15 0.13 4.52
C LEU A 68 -4.08 0.26 3.43
N ILE A 69 -4.40 0.93 2.32
CA ILE A 69 -3.47 1.22 1.24
C ILE A 69 -3.30 2.73 1.10
N ILE A 70 -2.06 3.20 1.22
CA ILE A 70 -1.65 4.57 0.88
C ILE A 70 -1.19 4.54 -0.57
N THR A 71 -1.98 5.12 -1.46
CA THR A 71 -1.70 5.17 -2.90
C THR A 71 -1.54 6.61 -3.35
N ARG A 72 -1.22 6.80 -4.63
CA ARG A 72 -1.16 8.13 -5.23
C ARG A 72 -2.57 8.62 -5.59
N GLU A 73 -2.83 9.89 -5.35
CA GLU A 73 -4.00 10.56 -5.94
C GLU A 73 -3.89 10.49 -7.47
N LYS A 74 -5.03 10.27 -8.15
CA LYS A 74 -5.11 10.08 -9.61
C LYS A 74 -4.73 11.33 -10.38
#